data_AF-X1PH55-F1
#
_entry.id   AF-X1PH55-F1
#
_cell.length_a   1.000
_cell.length_b   1.000
_cell.length_c   1.000
_cell.angle_alpha   90.00
_cell.angle_beta   90.00
_cell.angle_gamma   90.00
#
_symmetry.space_group_name_H-M   'P 1'
#
loop_
_entity.id
_entity.type
_entity.pdbx_description
1 polymer ?
#
loop_
_entity_poly.entity_id
_entity_poly.type
_entity_poly.pdbx_seq_one_letter_code
_entity_poly.pdbx_strand_id
1 'polypeptide(L)'
;MRLPEEEIRGKYQVRQEESIKMIQGAFELGVNYIDTGYGYCHSQSEFVVGKALKGWRDKVYLSTKVPTWMVKKRVIIAAFSVSSLKRLM
;
A
#
# COMPACT_ATOMS: atom_id res chain seq x y z
N MET A 1 -3.41 5.82 4.52
CA MET A 1 -3.84 6.86 3.54
C MET A 1 -5.02 6.36 2.72
N ARG A 2 -5.92 7.25 2.25
CA ARG A 2 -7.00 6.93 1.31
C ARG A 2 -6.54 7.32 -0.09
N LEU A 3 -6.67 6.41 -1.06
CA LEU A 3 -6.36 6.65 -2.46
C LEU A 3 -7.64 6.99 -3.23
N PRO A 4 -7.55 7.73 -4.35
CA PRO A 4 -8.70 7.93 -5.22
C PRO A 4 -9.23 6.58 -5.70
N GLU A 5 -10.54 6.39 -5.55
CA GLU A 5 -11.25 5.16 -5.90
C GLU A 5 -12.48 5.47 -6.73
N GLU A 6 -12.88 4.53 -7.57
CA GLU A 6 -14.12 4.58 -8.33
C GLU A 6 -14.90 3.28 -8.17
N GLU A 7 -16.23 3.39 -8.24
CA GLU A 7 -17.10 2.25 -8.16
C GLU A 7 -17.34 1.67 -9.55
N ILE A 8 -16.95 0.40 -9.75
CA ILE A 8 -17.14 -0.35 -10.98
C ILE A 8 -17.93 -1.60 -10.64
N ARG A 9 -19.19 -1.66 -11.11
CA ARG A 9 -20.08 -2.82 -10.93
C ARG A 9 -20.24 -3.23 -9.44
N GLY A 10 -20.46 -2.25 -8.56
CA GLY A 10 -20.66 -2.50 -7.12
C GLY A 10 -19.36 -2.77 -6.33
N LYS A 11 -18.19 -2.59 -6.94
CA LYS A 11 -16.88 -2.78 -6.29
C LYS A 11 -16.04 -1.53 -6.45
N TYR A 12 -15.43 -1.11 -5.34
CA TYR A 12 -14.48 0.01 -5.33
C TYR A 12 -13.11 -0.44 -5.85
N GLN A 13 -12.60 0.25 -6.86
CA GLN A 13 -11.26 0.05 -7.41
C GLN A 13 -10.43 1.31 -7.26
N VAL A 14 -9.16 1.15 -6.86
CA VAL A 14 -8.23 2.28 -6.76
C VAL A 14 -7.85 2.73 -8.17
N ARG A 15 -7.91 4.04 -8.42
CA ARG A 15 -7.36 4.67 -9.63
C ARG A 15 -5.84 4.61 -9.59
N GLN A 16 -5.30 3.51 -10.09
CA GLN A 16 -3.92 3.14 -9.82
C GLN A 16 -2.91 4.12 -10.43
N GLU A 17 -3.08 4.52 -11.69
CA GLU A 17 -2.15 5.43 -12.36
C GLU A 17 -2.13 6.82 -11.72
N GLU A 18 -3.31 7.36 -11.42
CA GLU A 18 -3.47 8.63 -10.70
C GLU A 18 -2.79 8.56 -9.33
N SER A 19 -3.07 7.51 -8.57
CA SER A 19 -2.47 7.29 -7.26
C SER A 19 -0.93 7.19 -7.31
N ILE A 20 -0.38 6.47 -8.29
CA ILE A 20 1.07 6.35 -8.46
C ILE A 20 1.69 7.72 -8.75
N LYS A 21 1.10 8.49 -9.67
CA LYS A 21 1.58 9.86 -10.01
C LYS A 21 1.53 10.77 -8.79
N MET A 22 0.46 10.71 -8.00
CA MET A 22 0.34 11.50 -6.76
C MET A 22 1.42 11.13 -5.73
N ILE A 23 1.64 9.83 -5.51
CA ILE A 23 2.66 9.34 -4.56
C ILE A 23 4.05 9.76 -5.02
N GLN A 24 4.39 9.56 -6.30
CA GLN A 24 5.71 9.92 -6.83
C GLN A 24 5.92 11.44 -6.84
N GLY A 25 4.89 12.23 -7.17
CA GLY A 25 4.95 13.69 -7.04
C GLY A 25 5.20 14.14 -5.60
N ALA A 26 4.59 13.49 -4.60
CA ALA A 26 4.91 13.76 -3.20
C ALA A 26 6.38 13.42 -2.88
N PHE A 27 6.92 12.32 -3.41
CA PHE A 27 8.33 11.96 -3.24
C PHE A 27 9.28 12.98 -3.89
N GLU A 28 8.95 13.49 -5.09
CA GLU A 28 9.69 14.56 -5.77
C GLU A 28 9.70 15.86 -4.98
N LEU A 29 8.63 16.15 -4.25
CA LEU A 29 8.51 17.31 -3.36
C LEU A 29 9.16 17.10 -1.98
N GLY A 30 9.86 15.99 -1.77
CA GLY A 30 10.66 15.72 -0.57
C GLY A 30 9.95 14.92 0.52
N VAL A 31 8.72 14.45 0.29
CA VAL A 31 8.07 13.51 1.21
C VAL A 31 8.80 12.17 1.17
N ASN A 32 9.31 11.72 2.30
CA ASN A 32 10.14 10.50 2.38
C ASN A 32 9.57 9.43 3.32
N TYR A 33 8.31 9.56 3.76
CA TYR A 33 7.64 8.57 4.59
C TYR A 33 6.29 8.21 3.99
N ILE A 34 6.01 6.92 3.81
CA ILE A 34 4.75 6.42 3.28
C ILE A 34 4.15 5.35 4.18
N ASP A 35 2.86 5.50 4.47
CA ASP A 35 2.08 4.63 5.32
C ASP A 35 0.93 3.96 4.54
N THR A 36 0.92 2.62 4.56
CA THR A 36 -0.13 1.78 3.99
C THR A 36 -0.59 0.71 5.00
N GLY A 37 -1.35 -0.28 4.55
CA GLY A 37 -1.87 -1.34 5.37
C GLY A 37 -2.57 -2.43 4.56
N TYR A 38 -2.52 -3.66 5.05
CA TYR A 38 -3.00 -4.84 4.32
C TYR A 38 -4.45 -4.74 3.83
N GLY A 39 -5.33 -4.12 4.62
CA GLY A 39 -6.75 -3.94 4.30
C GLY A 39 -7.11 -2.61 3.65
N TYR A 40 -6.17 -1.67 3.51
CA TYR A 40 -6.49 -0.31 3.02
C TYR A 40 -6.96 -0.35 1.57
N CYS A 41 -7.98 0.48 1.27
CA CYS A 41 -8.58 0.60 -0.07
C CYS A 41 -9.01 -0.77 -0.62
N HIS A 42 -9.79 -1.53 0.16
CA HIS A 42 -10.22 -2.89 -0.17
C HIS A 42 -9.05 -3.84 -0.51
N SER A 43 -7.97 -3.75 0.27
CA SER A 43 -6.70 -4.48 0.08
C SER A 43 -5.90 -4.13 -1.19
N GLN A 44 -6.20 -3.00 -1.85
CA GLN A 44 -5.50 -2.56 -3.07
C GLN A 44 -4.31 -1.64 -2.78
N SER A 45 -4.29 -0.97 -1.61
CA SER A 45 -3.31 0.10 -1.33
C SER A 45 -1.85 -0.38 -1.41
N GLU A 46 -1.52 -1.54 -0.83
CA GLU A 46 -0.15 -2.06 -0.84
C GLU A 46 0.36 -2.32 -2.27
N PHE A 47 -0.49 -2.79 -3.17
CA PHE A 47 -0.12 -3.03 -4.57
C PHE A 47 0.19 -1.72 -5.31
N VAL A 48 -0.59 -0.67 -5.05
CA VAL A 48 -0.37 0.65 -5.65
C VAL A 48 0.91 1.27 -5.11
N VAL A 49 1.12 1.20 -3.79
CA VAL A 49 2.34 1.68 -3.14
C VAL A 49 3.56 0.92 -3.67
N GLY A 50 3.51 -0.41 -3.77
CA GLY A 50 4.61 -1.21 -4.33
C GLY A 50 5.00 -0.78 -5.75
N LYS A 51 4.00 -0.45 -6.59
CA LYS A 51 4.27 0.12 -7.93
C LYS A 51 4.90 1.50 -7.87
N ALA A 52 4.44 2.37 -6.97
CA ALA A 52 4.98 3.72 -6.80
C ALA A 52 6.42 3.74 -6.25
N LEU A 53 6.79 2.74 -5.44
CA LEU A 53 8.12 2.61 -4.82
C LEU A 53 9.24 2.25 -5.80
N LYS A 54 8.92 1.80 -7.03
CA LYS A 54 9.94 1.46 -8.04
C LYS A 54 10.79 2.70 -8.36
N GLY A 55 12.10 2.59 -8.17
CA GLY A 55 13.06 3.71 -8.32
C GLY A 55 13.17 4.64 -7.10
N TRP A 56 12.35 4.43 -6.07
CA TRP A 56 12.30 5.27 -4.86
C TRP A 56 12.69 4.54 -3.58
N ARG A 57 12.88 3.21 -3.62
CA ARG A 57 13.00 2.38 -2.41
C ARG A 57 14.02 2.91 -1.41
N ASP A 58 15.22 3.29 -1.85
CA ASP A 58 16.28 3.73 -0.94
C ASP A 58 16.13 5.18 -0.44
N LYS A 59 15.14 5.90 -0.96
CA LYS A 59 14.88 7.31 -0.65
C LYS A 59 13.71 7.51 0.32
N VAL A 60 12.98 6.45 0.64
CA VAL A 60 11.75 6.53 1.44
C VAL A 60 11.68 5.47 2.53
N TYR A 61 11.03 5.85 3.63
CA TYR A 61 10.63 4.99 4.73
C TYR A 61 9.22 4.44 4.48
N LEU A 62 9.06 3.13 4.59
CA LEU A 62 7.82 2.42 4.31
C LEU A 62 7.26 1.79 5.59
N SER A 63 6.01 2.11 5.91
CA SER A 63 5.23 1.50 6.99
C SER A 63 4.01 0.77 6.42
N THR A 64 3.77 -0.45 6.90
CA THR A 64 2.52 -1.20 6.68
C THR A 64 2.02 -1.84 7.97
N LYS A 65 0.75 -2.22 8.01
CA LYS A 65 0.05 -2.76 9.18
C LYS A 65 -0.55 -4.11 8.86
N VAL A 66 -0.37 -5.05 9.78
CA VAL A 66 -1.01 -6.37 9.72
C VAL A 66 -2.49 -6.28 10.10
N PRO A 67 -3.37 -7.08 9.48
CA PRO A 67 -4.80 -7.07 9.77
C PRO A 67 -5.09 -7.87 11.04
N THR A 68 -4.98 -7.23 12.21
CA THR A 68 -5.09 -7.90 13.52
C THR A 68 -6.41 -8.67 13.69
N TRP A 69 -7.50 -8.22 13.08
CA TRP A 69 -8.80 -8.91 13.05
C TRP A 69 -8.78 -10.27 12.32
N MET A 70 -7.76 -10.55 11.50
CA MET A 70 -7.56 -11.84 10.84
C MET A 70 -6.55 -12.73 11.55
N VAL A 71 -5.85 -12.22 12.58
CA VAL A 71 -4.79 -12.93 13.28
C VAL A 71 -5.38 -13.80 14.40
N LYS A 72 -5.50 -15.11 14.14
CA LYS A 72 -5.97 -16.10 15.13
C LYS A 72 -4.85 -16.64 16.04
N LYS A 73 -3.60 -16.58 15.59
CA LYS A 73 -2.39 -17.04 16.29
C LYS A 73 -1.22 -16.14 15.94
N ARG A 74 -0.28 -15.92 16.87
CA ARG A 74 0.90 -15.06 16.63
C ARG A 74 1.72 -15.46 15.41
N VAL A 75 1.85 -16.76 15.13
CA VAL A 75 2.60 -17.27 13.96
C VAL A 75 2.08 -16.73 12.62
N ILE A 76 0.78 -16.38 12.54
CA ILE A 76 0.15 -15.85 11.33
C ILE A 76 0.61 -14.42 11.03
N ILE A 77 1.10 -13.66 12.01
CA ILE A 77 1.63 -12.30 11.81
C ILE A 77 2.77 -12.33 10.78
N ALA A 78 3.70 -13.29 10.91
CA ALA A 78 4.81 -13.43 9.97
C ALA A 78 4.33 -13.73 8.54
N ALA A 79 3.28 -14.55 8.38
CA ALA A 79 2.70 -14.83 7.07
C ALA A 79 2.10 -13.57 6.42
N PHE A 80 1.40 -12.73 7.20
CA PHE A 80 0.90 -11.44 6.71
C PHE A 80 2.05 -10.50 6.36
N SER A 81 3.09 -10.41 7.20
CA SER A 81 4.27 -9.58 6.91
C SER A 81 4.96 -9.99 5.60
N VAL A 82 5.14 -11.29 5.36
CA VAL A 82 5.69 -11.81 4.10
C VAL A 82 4.76 -11.51 2.92
N SER A 83 3.45 -11.62 3.11
CA SER A 83 2.47 -11.26 2.07
C SER A 83 2.54 -9.77 1.71
N SER A 84 2.60 -8.88 2.71
CA SER A 84 2.77 -7.43 2.50
C SER A 84 4.07 -7.12 1.78
N LEU A 85 5.19 -7.76 2.14
CA LEU A 85 6.46 -7.59 1.42
C LEU A 85 6.34 -7.92 -0.07
N LYS A 86 5.67 -9.02 -0.44
CA LYS A 86 5.43 -9.39 -1.84
C LYS A 86 4.54 -8.43 -2.61
N ARG A 87 3.72 -7.63 -1.93
CA ARG A 87 2.85 -6.63 -2.55
C ARG A 87 3.56 -5.29 -2.74
N LEU A 88 4.52 -5.01 -1.85
CA LEU A 88 5.24 -3.75 -1.76
C LEU A 88 6.58 -3.76 -2.49
N MET A 89 7.08 -4.93 -2.90
CA MET A 89 8.35 -5.13 -3.60
C MET A 89 8.17 -5.88 -4.91
#